data_AF-A0A935M297-F1
#
_entry.id   AF-A0A935M297-F1
#
_cell.length_a   1.000
_cell.length_b   1.000
_cell.length_c   1.000
_cell.angle_alpha   90.00
_cell.angle_beta   90.00
_cell.angle_gamma   90.00
#
_symmetry.space_group_name_H-M   'P 1'
#
loop_
_entity.id
_entity.type
_entity.pdbx_description
1 polymer ?
#
loop_
_entity_poly.entity_id
_entity_poly.type
_entity_poly.pdbx_seq_one_letter_code
_entity_poly.pdbx_strand_id
1 'polypeptide(L)'
;MKNLLVFLKLIFIVLIGISISNLKAQEIGDIVIGLGKINCPVSANPSDYDGLKTFLKQMISQSSTAYTDGDNASFTLNTQIDYLYEKDIDINGTPMKVAELQFNFTLSTKYNNLSFELFSIIIKESGESSKLLLRNSFKGLNSKKIAFQKFLSDSKTNMKQYFQGHCDEIINNGEHLLQKEEFDECIITLGQIPTEVACSSSTRELLMKAFTAKLTKNCDIAISEIKTLIHQESFSDAYDKIMVLPINSKCIAKVDKILDDMDFAVCEKYILAAESFYANGNFNKCIQVLTEITKISKNCSDRKQSLENKIRKSLDANAKKQWDFKIKKYEDDIAAKKLDAVNNHEYVMKKMQTDATIKAKELAISVDLEKYKTQREIEFSKNNAIVEKVRLKEVGKMYSAYFNMVGEVVK
;
A
#
# COMPACT_ATOMS: atom_id res chain seq x y z
N MET A 1 -12.29 61.41 20.84
CA MET A 1 -11.95 60.53 19.70
C MET A 1 -10.68 59.70 19.91
N LYS A 2 -9.54 60.26 20.36
CA LYS A 2 -8.30 59.48 20.61
C LYS A 2 -8.48 58.33 21.61
N ASN A 3 -9.19 58.55 22.72
CA ASN A 3 -9.39 57.50 23.74
C ASN A 3 -10.34 56.37 23.29
N LEU A 4 -11.29 56.67 22.39
CA LEU A 4 -12.20 55.67 21.82
C LEU A 4 -11.47 54.74 20.85
N LEU A 5 -10.51 55.29 20.08
CA LEU A 5 -9.66 54.55 19.15
C LEU A 5 -8.65 53.63 19.87
N VAL A 6 -8.16 54.06 21.04
CA VAL A 6 -7.30 53.23 21.91
C VAL A 6 -8.09 52.08 22.52
N PHE A 7 -9.33 52.33 22.97
CA PHE A 7 -10.20 51.28 23.52
C PHE A 7 -10.60 50.24 22.47
N LEU A 8 -10.90 50.67 21.23
CA LEU A 8 -11.20 49.76 20.12
C LEU A 8 -10.00 48.88 19.72
N LYS A 9 -8.78 49.43 19.76
CA LYS A 9 -7.55 48.65 19.51
C LYS A 9 -7.28 47.60 20.59
N LEU A 10 -7.54 47.92 21.86
CA LEU A 10 -7.39 46.97 22.98
C LEU A 10 -8.39 45.81 22.88
N ILE A 11 -9.65 46.09 22.49
CA ILE A 11 -10.67 45.06 22.27
C ILE A 11 -10.30 44.16 21.08
N PHE A 12 -9.74 44.72 20.01
CA PHE A 12 -9.32 43.95 18.83
C PHE A 12 -8.12 43.02 19.14
N ILE A 13 -7.16 43.47 19.96
CA ILE A 13 -6.01 42.65 20.40
C ILE A 13 -6.46 41.50 21.31
N VAL A 14 -7.44 41.73 22.20
CA VAL A 14 -8.01 40.68 23.06
C VAL A 14 -8.85 39.66 22.27
N LEU A 15 -9.61 40.11 21.27
CA LEU A 15 -10.40 39.22 20.38
C LEU A 15 -9.52 38.35 19.47
N ILE A 16 -8.36 38.85 19.04
CA ILE A 16 -7.37 38.05 18.32
C ILE A 16 -6.70 37.04 19.27
N GLY A 17 -6.43 37.42 20.52
CA GLY A 17 -5.85 36.53 21.54
C GLY A 17 -6.74 35.34 21.94
N ILE A 18 -8.06 35.54 22.01
CA ILE A 18 -9.03 34.47 22.38
C ILE A 18 -9.26 33.48 21.22
N SER A 19 -8.97 33.89 19.98
CA SER A 19 -9.10 33.01 18.80
C SER A 19 -7.93 32.03 18.64
N ILE A 20 -6.84 32.17 19.42
CA ILE A 20 -5.66 31.30 19.34
C ILE A 20 -5.69 30.19 20.40
N SER A 21 -6.49 30.31 21.47
CA SER A 21 -6.53 29.33 22.56
C SER A 21 -7.46 28.13 22.34
N ASN A 22 -8.01 27.92 21.14
CA ASN A 22 -8.79 26.72 20.80
C ASN A 22 -8.44 26.10 19.44
N LEU A 23 -7.25 26.40 18.90
CA LEU A 23 -6.58 25.49 17.99
C LEU A 23 -5.89 24.43 18.85
N LYS A 24 -6.66 23.42 19.31
CA LYS A 24 -6.04 22.10 19.39
C LYS A 24 -5.56 21.83 17.97
N ALA A 25 -4.25 21.74 17.79
CA ALA A 25 -3.68 21.23 16.55
C ALA A 25 -4.49 20.00 16.15
N GLN A 26 -5.07 20.03 14.95
CA GLN A 26 -5.64 18.82 14.38
C GLN A 26 -4.43 17.91 14.11
N GLU A 27 -4.21 16.94 15.00
CA GLU A 27 -3.10 16.00 14.91
C GLU A 27 -3.25 15.18 13.63
N ILE A 28 -2.42 15.51 12.64
CA ILE A 28 -2.21 14.70 11.44
C ILE A 28 -1.30 13.54 11.90
N GLY A 29 -1.89 12.47 12.43
CA GLY A 29 -1.14 11.33 12.97
C GLY A 29 -1.95 10.17 13.60
N ASP A 30 -3.27 10.34 13.78
CA ASP A 30 -4.14 9.49 14.60
C ASP A 30 -4.01 7.98 14.32
N ILE A 31 -4.00 7.18 15.39
CA ILE A 31 -4.05 5.71 15.31
C ILE A 31 -5.27 5.30 14.47
N VAL A 32 -5.00 4.70 13.31
CA VAL A 32 -6.02 4.15 12.40
C VAL A 32 -6.42 2.76 12.87
N ILE A 33 -7.70 2.60 13.18
CA ILE A 33 -8.30 1.33 13.57
C ILE A 33 -9.13 0.80 12.40
N GLY A 34 -8.83 -0.41 11.95
CA GLY A 34 -9.60 -1.14 10.96
C GLY A 34 -10.60 -2.10 11.60
N LEU A 35 -11.57 -2.54 10.81
CA LEU A 35 -12.43 -3.65 11.22
C LEU A 35 -11.64 -4.96 11.14
N GLY A 36 -11.59 -5.70 12.25
CA GLY A 36 -10.94 -7.00 12.34
C GLY A 36 -11.88 -8.17 12.05
N LYS A 37 -11.49 -9.35 12.50
CA LYS A 37 -12.27 -10.58 12.37
C LYS A 37 -13.49 -10.53 13.30
N ILE A 38 -14.63 -10.95 12.77
CA ILE A 38 -15.84 -11.21 13.56
C ILE A 38 -16.00 -12.73 13.63
N ASN A 39 -15.87 -13.28 14.83
CA ASN A 39 -16.10 -14.68 15.12
C ASN A 39 -17.44 -14.84 15.82
N CYS A 40 -18.30 -15.71 15.29
CA CYS A 40 -19.57 -16.03 15.92
C CYS A 40 -19.94 -17.48 15.58
N PRO A 41 -20.18 -18.32 16.60
CA PRO A 41 -20.29 -19.76 16.43
C PRO A 41 -21.58 -20.21 15.74
N VAL A 42 -22.59 -19.33 15.61
CA VAL A 42 -23.95 -19.71 15.21
C VAL A 42 -24.30 -19.32 13.76
N SER A 43 -23.50 -18.49 13.08
CA SER A 43 -23.72 -18.22 11.65
C SER A 43 -22.49 -18.52 10.79
N ALA A 44 -22.75 -19.23 9.69
CA ALA A 44 -21.78 -19.57 8.67
C ALA A 44 -21.74 -18.55 7.51
N ASN A 45 -22.66 -17.58 7.47
CA ASN A 45 -22.76 -16.64 6.36
C ASN A 45 -22.25 -15.23 6.76
N PRO A 46 -21.20 -14.72 6.11
CA PRO A 46 -20.66 -13.39 6.39
C PRO A 46 -21.66 -12.22 6.34
N SER A 47 -22.77 -12.36 5.59
CA SER A 47 -23.83 -11.34 5.48
C SER A 47 -24.75 -11.25 6.70
N ASP A 48 -24.72 -12.25 7.59
CA ASP A 48 -25.55 -12.23 8.79
C ASP A 48 -25.08 -11.17 9.80
N TYR A 49 -23.83 -10.72 9.67
CA TYR A 49 -23.21 -9.72 10.53
C TYR A 49 -23.15 -8.32 9.92
N ASP A 50 -23.80 -8.04 8.78
CA ASP A 50 -23.68 -6.73 8.12
C ASP A 50 -24.18 -5.56 8.98
N GLY A 51 -25.20 -5.81 9.81
CA GLY A 51 -25.66 -4.84 10.82
C GLY A 51 -24.59 -4.54 11.87
N LEU A 52 -23.89 -5.57 12.35
CA LEU A 52 -22.76 -5.43 13.28
C LEU A 52 -21.59 -4.72 12.62
N LYS A 53 -21.20 -5.10 11.39
CA LYS A 53 -20.15 -4.41 10.64
C LYS A 53 -20.48 -2.93 10.50
N THR A 54 -21.71 -2.59 10.13
CA THR A 54 -22.15 -1.20 9.98
C THR A 54 -22.03 -0.43 11.29
N PHE A 55 -22.48 -1.02 12.40
CA PHE A 55 -22.32 -0.44 13.74
C PHE A 55 -20.84 -0.21 14.08
N LEU A 56 -20.00 -1.22 13.90
CA LEU A 56 -18.57 -1.14 14.23
C LEU A 56 -17.85 -0.10 13.35
N LYS A 57 -18.11 -0.07 12.04
CA LYS A 57 -17.60 0.96 11.15
C LYS A 57 -18.00 2.36 11.62
N GLN A 58 -19.25 2.55 12.06
CA GLN A 58 -19.74 3.82 12.59
C GLN A 58 -19.07 4.20 13.92
N MET A 59 -18.85 3.24 14.82
CA MET A 59 -18.19 3.51 16.09
C MET A 59 -16.72 3.87 15.89
N ILE A 60 -16.03 3.11 15.04
CA ILE A 60 -14.64 3.36 14.67
C ILE A 60 -14.51 4.75 14.04
N SER A 61 -15.30 5.08 13.02
CA SER A 61 -15.23 6.38 12.33
C SER A 61 -15.53 7.59 13.23
N GLN A 62 -16.26 7.39 14.32
CA GLN A 62 -16.50 8.45 15.32
C GLN A 62 -15.36 8.59 16.33
N SER A 63 -14.51 7.57 16.46
CA SER A 63 -13.38 7.53 17.39
C SER A 63 -12.02 7.75 16.71
N SER A 64 -11.94 7.59 15.38
CA SER A 64 -10.73 7.75 14.58
C SER A 64 -10.97 8.67 13.40
N THR A 65 -10.05 9.60 13.17
CA THR A 65 -10.12 10.58 12.07
C THR A 65 -9.97 9.97 10.67
N ALA A 66 -9.57 8.69 10.56
CA ALA A 66 -9.59 7.93 9.32
C ALA A 66 -10.09 6.50 9.57
N TYR A 67 -11.22 6.14 8.95
CA TYR A 67 -11.64 4.74 8.80
C TYR A 67 -11.05 4.20 7.50
N THR A 68 -10.35 3.08 7.55
CA THR A 68 -9.95 2.34 6.34
C THR A 68 -10.58 0.95 6.42
N ASP A 69 -10.95 0.36 5.27
CA ASP A 69 -11.16 -1.09 5.24
C ASP A 69 -9.84 -1.76 5.70
N GLY A 70 -9.94 -2.87 6.43
CA GLY A 70 -8.89 -3.40 7.34
C GLY A 70 -7.54 -3.77 6.70
N ASP A 71 -7.41 -3.61 5.38
CA ASP A 71 -6.16 -3.87 4.67
C ASP A 71 -5.07 -2.84 4.98
N ASN A 72 -5.44 -1.58 5.20
CA ASN A 72 -4.48 -0.49 5.44
C ASN A 72 -4.30 -0.12 6.92
N ALA A 73 -5.02 -0.76 7.83
CA ALA A 73 -4.94 -0.46 9.26
C ALA A 73 -3.86 -1.30 9.95
N SER A 74 -3.03 -0.65 10.77
CA SER A 74 -2.02 -1.33 11.62
C SER A 74 -2.65 -1.99 12.85
N PHE A 75 -3.84 -1.52 13.23
CA PHE A 75 -4.63 -2.01 14.36
C PHE A 75 -6.02 -2.44 13.88
N THR A 76 -6.52 -3.52 14.46
CA THR A 76 -7.81 -4.09 14.09
C THR A 76 -8.67 -4.34 15.32
N LEU A 77 -9.95 -3.99 15.20
CA LEU A 77 -10.96 -4.32 16.20
C LEU A 77 -11.58 -5.68 15.89
N ASN A 78 -11.16 -6.71 16.62
CA ASN A 78 -11.71 -8.05 16.53
C ASN A 78 -12.95 -8.17 17.42
N THR A 79 -13.92 -8.97 16.99
CA THR A 79 -15.16 -9.24 17.74
C THR A 79 -15.38 -10.73 17.88
N GLN A 80 -15.62 -11.20 19.09
CA GLN A 80 -16.10 -12.54 19.38
C GLN A 80 -17.51 -12.46 19.99
N ILE A 81 -18.44 -13.25 19.47
CA ILE A 81 -19.81 -13.33 19.97
C ILE A 81 -20.00 -14.69 20.61
N ASP A 82 -20.27 -14.71 21.92
CA ASP A 82 -20.49 -15.93 22.69
C ASP A 82 -21.96 -15.99 23.14
N TYR A 83 -22.58 -17.16 23.04
CA TYR A 83 -23.93 -17.41 23.55
C TYR A 83 -23.79 -17.95 24.98
N LEU A 84 -24.05 -17.11 25.99
CA LEU A 84 -23.96 -17.48 27.39
C LEU A 84 -25.14 -18.37 27.82
N TYR A 85 -26.30 -18.12 27.22
CA TYR A 85 -27.53 -18.84 27.44
C TYR A 85 -28.37 -18.79 26.17
N GLU A 86 -29.02 -19.90 25.82
CA GLU A 86 -30.04 -19.94 24.75
C GLU A 86 -31.16 -20.91 25.17
N LYS A 87 -32.40 -20.50 24.95
CA LYS A 87 -33.58 -21.33 25.19
C LYS A 87 -34.63 -21.08 24.11
N ASP A 88 -35.25 -22.17 23.67
CA ASP A 88 -36.47 -22.13 22.85
C ASP A 88 -37.70 -21.99 23.76
N ILE A 89 -38.59 -21.06 23.42
CA ILE A 89 -39.86 -20.82 24.08
C ILE A 89 -40.98 -20.70 23.02
N ASP A 90 -42.21 -20.95 23.42
CA ASP A 90 -43.39 -20.66 22.61
C ASP A 90 -44.10 -19.44 23.19
N ILE A 91 -44.34 -18.44 22.35
CA ILE A 91 -45.16 -17.27 22.70
C ILE A 91 -46.38 -17.28 21.79
N ASN A 92 -47.53 -17.68 22.35
CA ASN A 92 -48.82 -17.71 21.66
C ASN A 92 -48.80 -18.47 20.33
N GLY A 93 -48.14 -19.64 20.29
CA GLY A 93 -48.00 -20.49 19.11
C GLY A 93 -46.89 -20.06 18.15
N THR A 94 -46.10 -19.04 18.50
CA THR A 94 -44.93 -18.62 17.73
C THR A 94 -43.66 -19.13 18.42
N PRO A 95 -42.85 -19.98 17.77
CA PRO A 95 -41.58 -20.42 18.33
C PRO A 95 -40.60 -19.24 18.37
N MET A 96 -40.03 -19.01 19.54
CA MET A 96 -39.11 -17.92 19.81
C MET A 96 -37.85 -18.47 20.46
N LYS A 97 -36.70 -17.97 20.05
CA LYS A 97 -35.43 -18.14 20.75
C LYS A 97 -35.22 -16.95 21.67
N VAL A 98 -34.72 -17.21 22.87
CA VAL A 98 -34.26 -16.20 23.82
C VAL A 98 -32.84 -16.54 24.19
N ALA A 99 -31.94 -15.56 24.10
CA ALA A 99 -30.53 -15.77 24.40
C ALA A 99 -29.89 -14.58 25.12
N GLU A 100 -28.86 -14.88 25.89
CA GLU A 100 -27.92 -13.90 26.42
C GLU A 100 -26.62 -13.98 25.61
N LEU A 101 -26.37 -12.95 24.81
CA LEU A 101 -25.22 -12.84 23.92
C LEU A 101 -24.16 -11.95 24.56
N GLN A 102 -22.94 -12.45 24.68
CA GLN A 102 -21.78 -11.66 25.07
C GLN A 102 -20.96 -11.29 23.83
N PHE A 103 -20.82 -9.99 23.60
CA PHE A 103 -19.94 -9.42 22.59
C PHE A 103 -18.63 -9.03 23.24
N ASN A 104 -17.55 -9.67 22.82
CA ASN A 104 -16.19 -9.44 23.26
C ASN A 104 -15.43 -8.70 22.16
N PHE A 105 -15.06 -7.46 22.43
CA PHE A 105 -14.34 -6.58 21.50
C PHE A 105 -12.89 -6.44 21.94
N THR A 106 -11.96 -6.83 21.07
CA THR A 106 -10.53 -6.78 21.37
C THR A 106 -9.82 -5.95 20.33
N LEU A 107 -9.09 -4.94 20.79
CA LEU A 107 -8.23 -4.15 19.91
C LEU A 107 -6.82 -4.76 19.90
N SER A 108 -6.35 -5.16 18.72
CA SER A 108 -5.03 -5.76 18.55
C SER A 108 -4.27 -5.15 17.38
N THR A 109 -2.96 -5.38 17.33
CA THR A 109 -2.21 -5.16 16.08
C THR A 109 -2.65 -6.20 15.03
N LYS A 110 -2.46 -5.86 13.75
CA LYS A 110 -2.77 -6.76 12.63
C LYS A 110 -1.81 -7.94 12.51
N TYR A 111 -0.53 -7.75 12.84
CA TYR A 111 0.53 -8.70 12.48
C TYR A 111 0.98 -9.62 13.62
N ASN A 112 1.14 -9.11 14.85
CA ASN A 112 1.57 -9.93 16.00
C ASN A 112 0.44 -10.25 16.99
N ASN A 113 -0.79 -9.85 16.70
CA ASN A 113 -1.97 -10.04 17.55
C ASN A 113 -1.80 -9.53 19.00
N LEU A 114 -0.84 -8.63 19.24
CA LEU A 114 -0.68 -7.97 20.53
C LEU A 114 -2.00 -7.24 20.84
N SER A 115 -2.67 -7.70 21.89
CA SER A 115 -3.99 -7.23 22.30
C SER A 115 -3.82 -6.26 23.46
N PHE A 116 -4.49 -5.12 23.37
CA PHE A 116 -4.31 -4.03 24.34
C PHE A 116 -5.41 -4.02 25.39
N GLU A 117 -6.65 -4.33 24.99
CA GLU A 117 -7.80 -4.20 25.86
C GLU A 117 -8.97 -5.04 25.34
N LEU A 118 -9.77 -5.56 26.29
CA LEU A 118 -11.00 -6.31 26.04
C LEU A 118 -12.19 -5.51 26.60
N PHE A 119 -13.19 -5.28 25.77
CA PHE A 119 -14.45 -4.69 26.18
C PHE A 119 -15.62 -5.65 25.91
N SER A 120 -16.41 -5.92 26.93
CA SER A 120 -17.50 -6.89 26.85
C SER A 120 -18.86 -6.23 27.05
N ILE A 121 -19.83 -6.55 26.18
CA ILE A 121 -21.23 -6.17 26.32
C ILE A 121 -22.09 -7.43 26.34
N ILE A 122 -22.99 -7.54 27.32
CA ILE A 122 -24.01 -8.59 27.36
C ILE A 122 -25.34 -8.01 26.88
N ILE A 123 -25.98 -8.69 25.93
CA ILE A 123 -27.29 -8.34 25.37
C ILE A 123 -28.23 -9.52 25.55
N LYS A 124 -29.36 -9.27 26.20
CA LYS A 124 -30.47 -10.23 26.25
C LYS A 124 -31.41 -9.92 25.09
N GLU A 125 -31.67 -10.90 24.24
CA GLU A 125 -32.47 -10.69 23.04
C GLU A 125 -33.32 -11.91 22.71
N SER A 126 -34.38 -11.67 21.94
CA SER A 126 -35.24 -12.72 21.40
C SER A 126 -35.43 -12.61 19.89
N GLY A 127 -35.79 -13.74 19.26
CA GLY A 127 -36.16 -13.76 17.85
C GLY A 127 -36.70 -15.12 17.41
N GLU A 128 -37.51 -15.12 16.35
CA GLU A 128 -38.14 -16.32 15.77
C GLU A 128 -37.12 -17.33 15.21
N SER A 129 -35.85 -16.93 15.07
CA SER A 129 -34.73 -17.79 14.67
C SER A 129 -33.42 -17.28 15.27
N SER A 130 -32.38 -18.11 15.34
CA SER A 130 -31.06 -17.71 15.83
C SER A 130 -30.48 -16.54 15.00
N LYS A 131 -30.79 -16.50 13.70
CA LYS A 131 -30.41 -15.40 12.79
C LYS A 131 -31.15 -14.10 13.12
N LEU A 132 -32.46 -14.15 13.37
CA LEU A 132 -33.24 -12.96 13.71
C LEU A 132 -32.86 -12.43 15.10
N LEU A 133 -32.67 -13.34 16.07
CA LEU A 133 -32.15 -13.03 17.39
C LEU A 133 -30.81 -12.30 17.31
N LEU A 134 -29.87 -12.85 16.54
CA LEU A 134 -28.56 -12.23 16.33
C LEU A 134 -28.69 -10.84 15.70
N ARG A 135 -29.50 -10.67 14.66
CA ARG A 135 -29.72 -9.35 14.03
C ARG A 135 -30.36 -8.33 14.97
N ASN A 136 -31.32 -8.76 15.79
CA ASN A 136 -31.97 -7.89 16.78
C ASN A 136 -30.97 -7.43 17.84
N SER A 137 -30.06 -8.31 18.27
CA SER A 137 -29.10 -8.01 19.33
C SER A 137 -28.18 -6.84 18.97
N PHE A 138 -27.88 -6.64 17.68
CA PHE A 138 -27.07 -5.51 17.23
C PHE A 138 -27.75 -4.15 17.49
N LYS A 139 -29.08 -4.09 17.54
CA LYS A 139 -29.81 -2.88 17.95
C LYS A 139 -29.53 -2.53 19.41
N GLY A 140 -29.38 -3.54 20.27
CA GLY A 140 -29.02 -3.37 21.67
C GLY A 140 -27.65 -2.72 21.86
N LEU A 141 -26.69 -2.94 20.94
CA LEU A 141 -25.36 -2.32 20.99
C LEU A 141 -25.42 -0.79 20.88
N ASN A 142 -26.40 -0.24 20.15
CA ASN A 142 -26.58 1.21 20.02
C ASN A 142 -26.79 1.90 21.38
N SER A 143 -27.45 1.23 22.33
CA SER A 143 -27.64 1.74 23.68
C SER A 143 -26.35 1.86 24.48
N LYS A 144 -25.28 1.17 24.04
CA LYS A 144 -23.96 1.12 24.69
C LYS A 144 -22.90 1.94 23.94
N LYS A 145 -23.31 2.75 22.96
CA LYS A 145 -22.44 3.59 22.12
C LYS A 145 -21.44 4.43 22.92
N ILE A 146 -21.88 5.09 24.00
CA ILE A 146 -21.01 5.97 24.81
C ILE A 146 -19.89 5.15 25.48
N ALA A 147 -20.22 4.00 26.07
CA ALA A 147 -19.24 3.13 26.70
C ALA A 147 -18.25 2.56 25.68
N PHE A 148 -18.74 2.18 24.49
CA PHE A 148 -17.90 1.70 23.39
C PHE A 148 -16.95 2.78 22.86
N GLN A 149 -17.43 4.01 22.71
CA GLN A 149 -16.59 5.15 22.30
C GLN A 149 -15.50 5.45 23.34
N LYS A 150 -15.83 5.37 24.63
CA LYS A 150 -14.86 5.51 25.70
C LYS A 150 -13.80 4.41 25.63
N PHE A 151 -14.20 3.15 25.46
CA PHE A 151 -13.28 2.03 25.24
C PHE A 151 -12.30 2.33 24.10
N LEU A 152 -12.77 2.72 22.91
CA LEU A 152 -11.87 3.02 21.78
C LEU A 152 -10.89 4.17 22.09
N SER A 153 -11.36 5.21 22.80
CA SER A 153 -10.51 6.35 23.20
C SER A 153 -9.45 5.96 24.24
N ASP A 154 -9.84 5.17 25.24
CA ASP A 154 -8.94 4.70 26.29
C ASP A 154 -7.90 3.74 25.69
N SER A 155 -8.31 2.82 24.81
CA SER A 155 -7.41 1.89 24.13
C SER A 155 -6.37 2.59 23.27
N LYS A 156 -6.72 3.66 22.53
CA LYS A 156 -5.74 4.48 21.79
C LYS A 156 -4.68 5.09 22.71
N THR A 157 -5.11 5.59 23.86
CA THR A 157 -4.21 6.16 24.87
C THR A 157 -3.27 5.08 25.40
N ASN A 158 -3.80 3.91 25.72
CA ASN A 158 -3.04 2.76 26.22
C ASN A 158 -2.04 2.25 25.17
N MET A 159 -2.43 2.19 23.89
CA MET A 159 -1.53 1.85 22.78
C MET A 159 -0.37 2.83 22.66
N LYS A 160 -0.66 4.14 22.65
CA LYS A 160 0.38 5.17 22.59
C LYS A 160 1.34 5.02 23.76
N GLN A 161 0.84 4.82 24.98
CA GLN A 161 1.66 4.62 26.17
C GLN A 161 2.52 3.35 26.09
N TYR A 162 1.96 2.24 25.61
CA TYR A 162 2.70 1.00 25.40
C TYR A 162 3.89 1.23 24.46
N PHE A 163 3.64 1.74 23.24
CA PHE A 163 4.73 1.95 22.28
C PHE A 163 5.73 3.00 22.79
N GLN A 164 5.27 4.04 23.49
CA GLN A 164 6.13 5.04 24.10
C GLN A 164 7.06 4.44 25.17
N GLY A 165 6.58 3.47 25.96
CA GLY A 165 7.38 2.78 26.98
C GLY A 165 8.31 1.69 26.42
N HIS A 166 8.00 1.16 25.24
CA HIS A 166 8.75 0.05 24.61
C HIS A 166 9.56 0.48 23.37
N CYS A 167 9.68 1.78 23.10
CA CYS A 167 10.40 2.30 21.94
C CYS A 167 11.81 1.72 21.79
N ASP A 168 12.62 1.78 22.86
CA ASP A 168 14.01 1.33 22.83
C ASP A 168 14.12 -0.18 22.58
N GLU A 169 13.24 -0.97 23.21
CA GLU A 169 13.19 -2.42 23.01
C GLU A 169 12.84 -2.78 21.56
N ILE A 170 11.83 -2.12 20.98
CA ILE A 170 11.39 -2.37 19.61
C ILE A 170 12.49 -1.98 18.60
N ILE A 171 13.15 -0.84 18.81
CA ILE A 171 14.27 -0.41 17.96
C ILE A 171 15.44 -1.39 18.07
N ASN A 172 15.87 -1.75 19.28
CA ASN A 172 16.96 -2.70 19.48
C ASN A 172 16.67 -4.06 18.86
N ASN A 173 15.43 -4.55 18.99
CA ASN A 173 15.00 -5.78 18.32
C ASN A 173 15.05 -5.64 16.79
N GLY A 174 14.55 -4.52 16.25
CA GLY A 174 14.62 -4.21 14.82
C GLY A 174 16.06 -4.17 14.30
N GLU A 175 16.99 -3.58 15.03
CA GLU A 175 18.41 -3.55 14.67
C GLU A 175 19.03 -4.94 14.65
N HIS A 176 18.69 -5.78 15.62
CA HIS A 176 19.16 -7.16 15.68
C HIS A 176 18.58 -8.02 14.54
N LEU A 177 17.28 -7.88 14.22
CA LEU A 177 16.65 -8.53 13.06
C LEU A 177 17.32 -8.09 11.75
N LEU A 178 17.62 -6.79 11.61
CA LEU A 178 18.34 -6.26 10.46
C LEU A 178 19.75 -6.86 10.33
N GLN A 179 20.50 -6.99 11.44
CA GLN A 179 21.83 -7.62 11.45
C GLN A 179 21.79 -9.10 11.05
N LYS A 180 20.69 -9.79 11.35
CA LYS A 180 20.46 -11.19 10.96
C LYS A 180 19.93 -11.37 9.54
N GLU A 181 19.73 -10.29 8.80
CA GLU A 181 19.06 -10.28 7.49
C GLU A 181 17.60 -10.82 7.53
N GLU A 182 16.97 -10.83 8.70
CA GLU A 182 15.54 -11.17 8.91
C GLU A 182 14.68 -9.94 8.58
N PHE A 183 14.68 -9.57 7.29
CA PHE A 183 14.16 -8.27 6.86
C PHE A 183 12.64 -8.14 7.01
N ASP A 184 11.87 -9.20 6.76
CA ASP A 184 10.41 -9.14 6.82
C ASP A 184 9.92 -8.96 8.25
N GLU A 185 10.50 -9.72 9.18
CA GLU A 185 10.25 -9.58 10.61
C GLU A 185 10.68 -8.21 11.12
N CYS A 186 11.84 -7.71 10.68
CA CYS A 186 12.30 -6.35 11.00
C CYS A 186 11.28 -5.29 10.54
N ILE A 187 10.83 -5.38 9.29
CA ILE A 187 9.84 -4.46 8.69
C ILE A 187 8.51 -4.51 9.44
N ILE A 188 8.02 -5.71 9.76
CA ILE A 188 6.77 -5.91 10.50
C ILE A 188 6.87 -5.34 11.92
N THR A 189 7.96 -5.61 12.64
CA THR A 189 8.17 -5.12 14.01
C THR A 189 8.22 -3.59 14.03
N LEU A 190 8.97 -2.96 13.14
CA LEU A 190 9.12 -1.50 13.08
C LEU A 190 7.88 -0.79 12.52
N GLY A 191 7.18 -1.41 11.57
CA GLY A 191 6.00 -0.84 10.91
C GLY A 191 4.76 -0.71 11.81
N GLN A 192 4.77 -1.32 13.00
CA GLN A 192 3.65 -1.26 13.93
C GLN A 192 3.61 0.03 14.77
N ILE A 193 4.71 0.79 14.83
CA ILE A 193 4.79 1.97 15.70
C ILE A 193 3.91 3.09 15.12
N PRO A 194 2.91 3.60 15.88
CA PRO A 194 2.09 4.72 15.46
C PRO A 194 2.91 5.98 15.20
N THR A 195 2.46 6.81 14.26
CA THR A 195 3.24 7.98 13.83
C THR A 195 3.44 9.05 14.91
N GLU A 196 2.60 9.02 15.94
CA GLU A 196 2.50 9.98 17.06
C GLU A 196 3.36 9.61 18.26
N VAL A 197 3.95 8.42 18.26
CA VAL A 197 4.88 7.97 19.29
C VAL A 197 6.23 8.63 19.04
N ALA A 198 6.93 9.09 20.08
CA ALA A 198 8.14 9.90 19.93
C ALA A 198 9.24 9.23 19.08
N CYS A 199 9.38 7.90 19.17
CA CYS A 199 10.38 7.13 18.43
C CYS A 199 9.98 6.79 16.98
N SER A 200 8.83 7.27 16.50
CA SER A 200 8.33 7.09 15.14
C SER A 200 9.36 7.48 14.07
N SER A 201 10.10 8.58 14.27
CA SER A 201 11.14 9.02 13.32
C SER A 201 12.31 8.04 13.23
N SER A 202 12.92 7.67 14.35
CA SER A 202 14.05 6.72 14.41
C SER A 202 13.65 5.35 13.86
N THR A 203 12.43 4.91 14.17
CA THR A 203 11.87 3.65 13.67
C THR A 203 11.67 3.70 12.16
N ARG A 204 11.17 4.82 11.62
CA ARG A 204 11.00 5.00 10.17
C ARG A 204 12.34 4.99 9.43
N GLU A 205 13.38 5.57 10.02
CA GLU A 205 14.73 5.52 9.46
C GLU A 205 15.25 4.07 9.40
N LEU A 206 15.12 3.32 10.48
CA LEU A 206 15.54 1.91 10.53
C LEU A 206 14.71 1.04 9.58
N LEU A 207 13.41 1.29 9.48
CA LEU A 207 12.52 0.63 8.52
C LEU A 207 12.98 0.86 7.07
N MET A 208 13.35 2.10 6.71
CA MET A 208 13.91 2.41 5.39
C MET A 208 15.25 1.72 5.14
N LYS A 209 16.11 1.62 6.17
CA LYS A 209 17.35 0.84 6.10
C LYS A 209 17.05 -0.64 5.82
N ALA A 210 16.09 -1.23 6.51
CA ALA A 210 15.68 -2.63 6.31
C ALA A 210 15.13 -2.89 4.91
N PHE A 211 14.21 -2.04 4.40
CA PHE A 211 13.73 -2.15 3.02
C PHE A 211 14.86 -2.04 2.00
N THR A 212 15.76 -1.09 2.19
CA THR A 212 16.90 -0.90 1.28
C THR A 212 17.85 -2.10 1.30
N ALA A 213 18.11 -2.66 2.49
CA ALA A 213 18.93 -3.85 2.66
C ALA A 213 18.27 -5.08 2.00
N LYS A 214 16.97 -5.31 2.23
CA LYS A 214 16.20 -6.38 1.58
C LYS A 214 16.26 -6.29 0.05
N LEU A 215 16.01 -5.10 -0.51
CA LEU A 215 16.08 -4.88 -1.95
C LEU A 215 17.49 -5.12 -2.50
N THR A 216 18.53 -4.73 -1.75
CA THR A 216 19.93 -4.98 -2.13
C THR A 216 20.24 -6.48 -2.12
N LYS A 217 19.84 -7.21 -1.07
CA LYS A 217 20.03 -8.66 -0.96
C LYS A 217 19.32 -9.41 -2.08
N ASN A 218 18.07 -9.07 -2.36
CA ASN A 218 17.30 -9.67 -3.44
C ASN A 218 17.95 -9.45 -4.81
N CYS A 219 18.50 -8.24 -5.03
CA CYS A 219 19.27 -7.96 -6.23
C CYS A 219 20.52 -8.86 -6.32
N ASP A 220 21.29 -9.00 -5.23
CA ASP A 220 22.50 -9.83 -5.22
C ASP A 220 22.22 -11.33 -5.47
N ILE A 221 21.12 -11.84 -4.92
CA ILE A 221 20.65 -13.21 -5.17
C ILE A 221 20.31 -13.38 -6.66
N ALA A 222 19.47 -12.50 -7.20
CA ALA A 222 19.06 -12.57 -8.60
C ALA A 222 20.24 -12.37 -9.56
N ILE A 223 21.21 -11.52 -9.25
CA ILE A 223 22.45 -11.39 -10.02
C ILE A 223 23.24 -12.70 -10.04
N SER A 224 23.32 -13.40 -8.91
CA SER A 224 24.02 -14.68 -8.82
C SER A 224 23.33 -15.76 -9.67
N GLU A 225 21.99 -15.76 -9.69
CA GLU A 225 21.21 -16.61 -10.59
C GLU A 225 21.44 -16.25 -12.06
N ILE A 226 21.40 -14.95 -12.42
CA ILE A 226 21.68 -14.49 -13.79
C ILE A 226 23.05 -14.94 -14.26
N LYS A 227 24.10 -14.78 -13.44
CA LYS A 227 25.45 -15.27 -13.76
C LYS A 227 25.47 -16.78 -13.99
N THR A 228 24.72 -17.54 -13.20
CA THR A 228 24.60 -18.99 -13.37
C THR A 228 23.94 -19.33 -14.71
N LEU A 229 22.86 -18.64 -15.07
CA LEU A 229 22.18 -18.80 -16.37
C LEU A 229 23.10 -18.46 -17.54
N ILE A 230 23.91 -17.41 -17.42
CA ILE A 230 24.93 -17.03 -18.41
C ILE A 230 25.97 -18.15 -18.57
N HIS A 231 26.50 -18.69 -17.46
CA HIS A 231 27.44 -19.81 -17.51
C HIS A 231 26.84 -21.08 -18.12
N GLN A 232 25.53 -21.28 -17.97
CA GLN A 232 24.77 -22.37 -18.61
C GLN A 232 24.37 -22.06 -20.05
N GLU A 233 24.79 -20.91 -20.60
CA GLU A 233 24.41 -20.40 -21.92
C GLU A 233 22.89 -20.18 -22.10
N SER A 234 22.13 -20.12 -21.01
CA SER A 234 20.69 -19.81 -21.04
C SER A 234 20.46 -18.29 -21.01
N PHE A 235 20.80 -17.64 -22.13
CA PHE A 235 20.74 -16.18 -22.24
C PHE A 235 19.31 -15.61 -22.22
N SER A 236 18.32 -16.37 -22.71
CA SER A 236 16.90 -15.95 -22.68
C SER A 236 16.39 -15.87 -21.24
N ASP A 237 16.63 -16.92 -20.46
CA ASP A 237 16.21 -16.97 -19.05
C ASP A 237 16.94 -15.90 -18.22
N ALA A 238 18.23 -15.65 -18.51
CA ALA A 238 18.99 -14.57 -17.90
C ALA A 238 18.34 -13.20 -18.16
N TYR A 239 17.87 -12.95 -19.38
CA TYR A 239 17.20 -11.72 -19.76
C TYR A 239 15.82 -11.56 -19.10
N ASP A 240 15.02 -12.64 -19.06
CA ASP A 240 13.73 -12.65 -18.38
C ASP A 240 13.89 -12.35 -16.88
N LYS A 241 14.94 -12.91 -16.26
CA LYS A 241 15.27 -12.62 -14.86
C LYS A 241 15.65 -11.16 -14.64
N ILE A 242 16.35 -10.52 -15.59
CA ILE A 242 16.70 -9.09 -15.53
C ILE A 242 15.44 -8.22 -15.61
N MET A 243 14.46 -8.55 -16.44
CA MET A 243 13.24 -7.74 -16.62
C MET A 243 12.35 -7.63 -15.37
N VAL A 244 12.41 -8.62 -14.47
CA VAL A 244 11.59 -8.67 -13.25
C VAL A 244 12.33 -8.19 -11.99
N LEU A 245 13.58 -7.74 -12.12
CA LEU A 245 14.36 -7.23 -11.01
C LEU A 245 13.79 -5.90 -10.47
N PRO A 246 13.55 -5.78 -9.15
CA PRO A 246 13.17 -4.51 -8.56
C PRO A 246 14.32 -3.49 -8.71
N ILE A 247 14.05 -2.44 -9.47
CA ILE A 247 15.06 -1.43 -9.84
C ILE A 247 15.31 -0.50 -8.65
N ASN A 248 16.49 -0.60 -8.03
CA ASN A 248 17.05 0.40 -7.14
C ASN A 248 18.41 0.88 -7.67
N SER A 249 18.88 2.05 -7.23
CA SER A 249 20.09 2.69 -7.78
C SER A 249 21.35 1.83 -7.69
N LYS A 250 21.50 1.03 -6.63
CA LYS A 250 22.65 0.10 -6.47
C LYS A 250 22.53 -1.13 -7.36
N CYS A 251 21.31 -1.59 -7.64
CA CYS A 251 21.05 -2.76 -8.48
C CYS A 251 21.30 -2.45 -9.97
N ILE A 252 20.89 -1.28 -10.44
CA ILE A 252 21.05 -0.84 -11.85
C ILE A 252 22.51 -0.97 -12.32
N ALA A 253 23.46 -0.41 -11.57
CA ALA A 253 24.87 -0.41 -11.97
C ALA A 253 25.45 -1.83 -12.12
N LYS A 254 24.97 -2.80 -11.33
CA LYS A 254 25.39 -4.20 -11.44
C LYS A 254 24.73 -4.89 -12.65
N VAL A 255 23.47 -4.59 -12.92
CA VAL A 255 22.74 -5.10 -14.08
C VAL A 255 23.35 -4.59 -15.38
N ASP A 256 23.69 -3.31 -15.47
CA ASP A 256 24.34 -2.73 -16.66
C ASP A 256 25.64 -3.47 -16.99
N LYS A 257 26.48 -3.72 -15.97
CA LYS A 257 27.70 -4.49 -16.14
C LYS A 257 27.44 -5.93 -16.62
N ILE A 258 26.40 -6.58 -16.11
CA ILE A 258 26.02 -7.93 -16.53
C ILE A 258 25.55 -7.93 -17.99
N LEU A 259 24.78 -6.92 -18.41
CA LEU A 259 24.34 -6.77 -19.78
C LEU A 259 25.56 -6.60 -20.72
N ASP A 260 26.57 -5.85 -20.31
CA ASP A 260 27.84 -5.74 -21.06
C ASP A 260 28.60 -7.07 -21.12
N ASP A 261 28.72 -7.79 -20.00
CA ASP A 261 29.36 -9.11 -19.94
C ASP A 261 28.62 -10.15 -20.81
N MET A 262 27.28 -10.12 -20.82
CA MET A 262 26.42 -10.94 -21.68
C MET A 262 26.63 -10.61 -23.16
N ASP A 263 26.65 -9.33 -23.50
CA ASP A 263 26.87 -8.85 -24.87
C ASP A 263 28.22 -9.35 -25.43
N PHE A 264 29.26 -9.33 -24.59
CA PHE A 264 30.58 -9.86 -24.94
C PHE A 264 30.58 -11.38 -25.13
N ALA A 265 29.96 -12.13 -24.22
CA ALA A 265 29.89 -13.60 -24.30
C ALA A 265 29.11 -14.07 -25.55
N VAL A 266 28.00 -13.40 -25.86
CA VAL A 266 27.22 -13.65 -27.07
C VAL A 266 28.04 -13.34 -28.31
N CYS A 267 28.75 -12.22 -28.34
CA CYS A 267 29.67 -11.89 -29.44
C CYS A 267 30.70 -12.99 -29.67
N GLU A 268 31.38 -13.46 -28.62
CA GLU A 268 32.41 -14.49 -28.73
C GLU A 268 31.88 -15.80 -29.31
N LYS A 269 30.73 -16.28 -28.81
CA LYS A 269 30.09 -17.50 -29.32
C LYS A 269 29.76 -17.43 -30.81
N TYR A 270 29.21 -16.31 -31.27
CA TYR A 270 28.85 -16.15 -32.67
C TYR A 270 30.08 -15.97 -33.57
N ILE A 271 31.13 -15.29 -33.10
CA ILE A 271 32.40 -15.21 -33.83
C ILE A 271 33.01 -16.61 -34.02
N LEU A 272 33.05 -17.44 -32.98
CA LEU A 272 33.52 -18.82 -33.06
C LEU A 272 32.66 -19.67 -34.03
N ALA A 273 31.34 -19.49 -34.01
CA ALA A 273 30.45 -20.17 -34.95
C ALA A 273 30.74 -19.74 -36.40
N ALA A 274 30.97 -18.45 -36.65
CA ALA A 274 31.33 -17.92 -37.96
C ALA A 274 32.69 -18.47 -38.44
N GLU A 275 33.70 -18.53 -37.55
CA GLU A 275 35.01 -19.13 -37.85
C GLU A 275 34.87 -20.62 -38.21
N SER A 276 34.04 -21.37 -37.48
CA SER A 276 33.74 -22.78 -37.77
C SER A 276 33.06 -22.97 -39.12
N PHE A 277 32.04 -22.18 -39.45
CA PHE A 277 31.39 -22.25 -40.76
C PHE A 277 32.33 -21.88 -41.90
N TYR A 278 33.20 -20.89 -41.69
CA TYR A 278 34.24 -20.53 -42.64
C TYR A 278 35.25 -21.67 -42.85
N ALA A 279 35.78 -22.25 -41.78
CA ALA A 279 36.73 -23.36 -41.84
C ALA A 279 36.15 -24.59 -42.56
N ASN A 280 34.85 -24.81 -42.43
CA ASN A 280 34.11 -25.88 -43.11
C ASN A 280 33.65 -25.53 -44.54
N GLY A 281 34.07 -24.38 -45.09
CA GLY A 281 33.70 -23.93 -46.45
C GLY A 281 32.23 -23.50 -46.60
N ASN A 282 31.49 -23.37 -45.51
CA ASN A 282 30.09 -22.96 -45.52
C ASN A 282 29.95 -21.43 -45.47
N PHE A 283 30.34 -20.77 -46.56
CA PHE A 283 30.38 -19.31 -46.65
C PHE A 283 29.01 -18.65 -46.44
N ASN A 284 27.91 -19.28 -46.88
CA ASN A 284 26.57 -18.72 -46.71
C ASN A 284 26.16 -18.67 -45.23
N LYS A 285 26.41 -19.74 -44.46
CA LYS A 285 26.14 -19.73 -43.02
C LYS A 285 27.09 -18.80 -42.25
N CYS A 286 28.36 -18.74 -42.66
CA CYS A 286 29.32 -17.78 -42.08
C CYS A 286 28.84 -16.33 -42.23
N ILE A 287 28.46 -15.92 -43.44
CA ILE A 287 27.91 -14.59 -43.73
C ILE A 287 26.64 -14.34 -42.92
N GLN A 288 25.72 -15.31 -42.87
CA GLN A 288 24.49 -15.19 -42.09
C GLN A 288 24.80 -14.90 -40.61
N VAL A 289 25.67 -15.71 -39.98
CA VAL A 289 26.07 -15.54 -38.57
C VAL A 289 26.74 -14.19 -38.34
N LEU A 290 27.71 -13.80 -39.19
CA LEU A 290 28.40 -12.50 -39.08
C LEU A 290 27.46 -11.30 -39.19
N THR A 291 26.41 -11.43 -40.01
CA THR A 291 25.45 -10.34 -40.19
C THR A 291 24.44 -10.31 -39.04
N GLU A 292 24.01 -11.48 -38.54
CA GLU A 292 23.10 -11.62 -37.40
C GLU A 292 23.72 -11.13 -36.09
N ILE A 293 25.03 -11.28 -35.88
CA ILE A 293 25.77 -10.74 -34.73
C ILE A 293 25.41 -9.27 -34.46
N THR A 294 25.29 -8.44 -35.50
CA THR A 294 25.03 -7.00 -35.38
C THR A 294 23.60 -6.67 -34.89
N LYS A 295 22.73 -7.66 -34.80
CA LYS A 295 21.39 -7.54 -34.20
C LYS A 295 21.38 -7.91 -32.73
N ILE A 296 22.36 -8.70 -32.29
CA ILE A 296 22.32 -9.41 -31.02
C ILE A 296 23.36 -8.86 -30.05
N SER A 297 24.52 -8.40 -30.55
CA SER A 297 25.55 -7.77 -29.73
C SER A 297 25.92 -6.38 -30.24
N LYS A 298 25.92 -5.41 -29.34
CA LYS A 298 26.31 -4.01 -29.57
C LYS A 298 27.83 -3.86 -29.66
N ASN A 299 28.59 -4.63 -28.88
CA ASN A 299 30.04 -4.50 -28.75
C ASN A 299 30.83 -5.42 -29.72
N CYS A 300 30.16 -6.15 -30.61
CA CYS A 300 30.84 -7.10 -31.50
C CYS A 300 31.39 -6.51 -32.81
N SER A 301 31.22 -5.20 -33.05
CA SER A 301 31.58 -4.57 -34.33
C SER A 301 33.05 -4.80 -34.72
N ASP A 302 33.97 -4.52 -33.80
CA ASP A 302 35.42 -4.59 -34.09
C ASP A 302 35.89 -6.03 -34.34
N ARG A 303 35.36 -6.98 -33.55
CA ARG A 303 35.67 -8.42 -33.69
C ARG A 303 35.12 -8.97 -35.00
N LYS A 304 33.86 -8.63 -35.34
CA LYS A 304 33.24 -8.95 -36.63
C LYS A 304 34.12 -8.43 -37.77
N GLN A 305 34.48 -7.15 -37.73
CA GLN A 305 35.28 -6.52 -38.78
C GLN A 305 36.68 -7.14 -38.91
N SER A 306 37.31 -7.52 -37.79
CA SER A 306 38.59 -8.22 -37.78
C SER A 306 38.50 -9.58 -38.49
N LEU A 307 37.48 -10.38 -38.17
CA LEU A 307 37.25 -11.68 -38.80
C LEU A 307 36.90 -11.54 -40.29
N GLU A 308 36.02 -10.60 -40.65
CA GLU A 308 35.70 -10.31 -42.05
C GLU A 308 36.94 -9.91 -42.86
N ASN A 309 37.82 -9.09 -42.29
CA ASN A 309 39.07 -8.72 -42.94
C ASN A 309 40.01 -9.92 -43.10
N LYS A 310 40.08 -10.81 -42.11
CA LYS A 310 40.87 -12.04 -42.17
C LYS A 310 40.37 -12.96 -43.28
N ILE A 311 39.06 -13.20 -43.35
CA ILE A 311 38.41 -14.00 -44.40
C ILE A 311 38.62 -13.34 -45.77
N ARG A 312 38.40 -12.03 -45.88
CA ARG A 312 38.54 -11.31 -47.15
C ARG A 312 39.96 -11.36 -47.71
N LYS A 313 40.98 -11.48 -46.86
CA LYS A 313 42.39 -11.60 -47.28
C LYS A 313 42.75 -13.00 -47.78
N SER A 314 42.04 -14.04 -47.36
CA SER A 314 42.28 -15.42 -47.79
C SER A 314 41.51 -15.83 -49.05
N LEU A 315 40.60 -14.98 -49.54
CA LEU A 315 39.82 -15.22 -50.76
C LEU A 315 40.53 -14.71 -52.01
N ASP A 316 40.36 -15.42 -53.13
CA ASP A 316 40.76 -14.94 -54.46
C ASP A 316 39.88 -13.76 -54.93
N ALA A 317 40.26 -13.11 -56.03
CA ALA A 317 39.59 -11.92 -56.54
C ALA A 317 38.10 -12.13 -56.91
N ASN A 318 37.72 -13.32 -57.38
CA ASN A 318 36.35 -13.62 -57.76
C ASN A 318 35.50 -13.96 -56.51
N ALA A 319 36.03 -14.81 -55.63
CA ALA A 319 35.40 -15.16 -54.37
C ALA A 319 35.22 -13.94 -53.45
N LYS A 320 36.20 -13.02 -53.43
CA LYS A 320 36.13 -11.75 -52.70
C LYS A 320 34.99 -10.86 -53.20
N LYS A 321 34.80 -10.72 -54.52
CA LYS A 321 33.66 -9.97 -55.08
C LYS A 321 32.32 -10.59 -54.68
N GLN A 322 32.22 -11.91 -54.69
CA GLN A 322 30.99 -12.62 -54.28
C GLN A 322 30.72 -12.47 -52.78
N TRP A 323 31.77 -12.52 -51.96
CA TRP A 323 31.69 -12.27 -50.51
C TRP A 323 31.19 -10.86 -50.21
N ASP A 324 31.86 -9.84 -50.77
CA ASP A 324 31.53 -8.43 -50.54
C ASP A 324 30.08 -8.13 -50.99
N PHE A 325 29.65 -8.71 -52.11
CA PHE A 325 28.26 -8.60 -52.58
C PHE A 325 27.25 -9.25 -51.63
N LYS A 326 27.54 -10.46 -51.13
CA LYS A 326 26.64 -11.20 -50.24
C LYS A 326 26.52 -10.53 -48.87
N ILE A 327 27.62 -10.06 -48.27
CA ILE A 327 27.61 -9.31 -47.01
C ILE A 327 26.73 -8.07 -47.16
N LYS A 328 26.97 -7.25 -48.19
CA LYS A 328 26.19 -6.04 -48.44
C LYS A 328 24.70 -6.32 -48.59
N LYS A 329 24.33 -7.35 -49.37
CA LYS A 329 22.93 -7.76 -49.54
C LYS A 329 22.26 -8.13 -48.21
N TYR A 330 22.97 -8.84 -47.33
CA TYR A 330 22.46 -9.21 -46.02
C TYR A 330 22.37 -7.99 -45.08
N GLU A 331 23.35 -7.09 -45.09
CA GLU A 331 23.33 -5.86 -44.29
C GLU A 331 22.16 -4.94 -44.69
N ASP A 332 21.91 -4.78 -46.00
CA ASP A 332 20.79 -4.00 -46.52
C ASP A 332 19.42 -4.60 -46.11
N ASP A 333 19.26 -5.94 -46.17
CA ASP A 333 18.04 -6.63 -45.73
C ASP A 333 17.80 -6.48 -44.21
N ILE A 334 18.87 -6.52 -43.41
CA ILE A 334 18.78 -6.27 -41.97
C ILE A 334 18.44 -4.81 -41.67
N ALA A 335 19.03 -3.85 -42.39
CA ALA A 335 18.76 -2.43 -42.22
C ALA A 335 17.29 -2.10 -42.52
N ALA A 336 16.73 -2.68 -43.59
CA ALA A 336 15.30 -2.58 -43.91
C ALA A 336 14.42 -3.13 -42.77
N LYS A 337 14.72 -4.33 -42.26
CA LYS A 337 13.98 -4.95 -41.15
C LYS A 337 14.13 -4.20 -39.81
N LYS A 338 15.30 -3.61 -39.54
CA LYS A 338 15.54 -2.77 -38.35
C LYS A 338 14.73 -1.48 -38.41
N LEU A 339 14.64 -0.85 -39.59
CA LEU A 339 13.82 0.34 -39.80
C LEU A 339 12.33 0.05 -39.48
N ASP A 340 11.82 -1.10 -39.93
CA ASP A 340 10.45 -1.54 -39.62
C ASP A 340 10.25 -1.85 -38.13
N ALA A 341 11.23 -2.48 -37.47
CA ALA A 341 11.17 -2.82 -36.05
C ALA A 341 11.30 -1.60 -35.12
N VAL A 342 12.16 -0.62 -35.46
CA VAL A 342 12.32 0.63 -34.69
C VAL A 342 11.04 1.47 -34.77
N ASN A 343 10.42 1.57 -35.94
CA ASN A 343 9.13 2.26 -36.10
C ASN A 343 8.02 1.61 -35.23
N ASN A 344 8.04 0.28 -35.07
CA ASN A 344 7.13 -0.44 -34.17
C ASN A 344 7.50 -0.29 -32.69
N HIS A 345 8.79 -0.34 -32.33
CA HIS A 345 9.25 -0.20 -30.95
C HIS A 345 9.05 1.23 -30.43
N GLU A 346 9.32 2.25 -31.23
CA GLU A 346 9.05 3.65 -30.89
C GLU A 346 7.55 3.88 -30.67
N TYR A 347 6.69 3.26 -31.50
CA TYR A 347 5.24 3.26 -31.30
C TYR A 347 4.82 2.59 -29.97
N VAL A 348 5.37 1.42 -29.65
CA VAL A 348 5.07 0.69 -28.40
C VAL A 348 5.60 1.41 -27.17
N MET A 349 6.82 1.95 -27.21
CA MET A 349 7.42 2.69 -26.09
C MET A 349 6.70 4.02 -25.83
N LYS A 350 6.29 4.73 -26.89
CA LYS A 350 5.47 5.94 -26.77
C LYS A 350 4.09 5.63 -26.19
N LYS A 351 3.51 4.49 -26.55
CA LYS A 351 2.26 3.97 -25.96
C LYS A 351 2.43 3.58 -24.49
N MET A 352 3.48 2.86 -24.12
CA MET A 352 3.78 2.51 -22.73
C MET A 352 4.05 3.75 -21.86
N GLN A 353 4.77 4.74 -22.37
CA GLN A 353 4.97 6.01 -21.66
C GLN A 353 3.67 6.81 -21.50
N THR A 354 2.79 6.81 -22.51
CA THR A 354 1.48 7.45 -22.38
C THR A 354 0.58 6.69 -21.40
N ASP A 355 0.56 5.36 -21.43
CA ASP A 355 -0.19 4.51 -20.50
C ASP A 355 0.31 4.67 -19.05
N ALA A 356 1.63 4.71 -18.84
CA ALA A 356 2.23 4.97 -17.53
C ALA A 356 1.90 6.39 -17.01
N THR A 357 1.88 7.38 -17.90
CA THR A 357 1.50 8.77 -17.54
C THR A 357 0.01 8.89 -17.23
N ILE A 358 -0.85 8.19 -17.97
CA ILE A 358 -2.29 8.10 -17.69
C ILE A 358 -2.52 7.44 -16.33
N LYS A 359 -1.87 6.31 -16.06
CA LYS A 359 -2.00 5.58 -14.79
C LYS A 359 -1.46 6.37 -13.59
N ALA A 360 -0.36 7.11 -13.76
CA ALA A 360 0.14 8.04 -12.75
C ALA A 360 -0.82 9.22 -12.49
N LYS A 361 -1.46 9.75 -13.54
CA LYS A 361 -2.51 10.77 -13.41
C LYS A 361 -3.77 10.22 -12.76
N GLU A 362 -4.19 8.99 -13.08
CA GLU A 362 -5.31 8.31 -12.42
C GLU A 362 -5.05 8.08 -10.93
N LEU A 363 -3.83 7.70 -10.56
CA LEU A 363 -3.42 7.53 -9.16
C LEU A 363 -3.35 8.88 -8.41
N ALA A 364 -2.89 9.95 -9.07
CA ALA A 364 -2.90 11.29 -8.49
C ALA A 364 -4.34 11.82 -8.33
N ILE A 365 -5.20 11.60 -9.33
CA ILE A 365 -6.62 11.96 -9.30
C ILE A 365 -7.37 11.16 -8.24
N SER A 366 -7.05 9.88 -8.00
CA SER A 366 -7.70 9.07 -6.95
C SER A 366 -7.34 9.57 -5.55
N VAL A 367 -6.07 9.94 -5.33
CA VAL A 367 -5.60 10.55 -4.07
C VAL A 367 -6.24 11.92 -3.85
N ASP A 368 -6.35 12.76 -4.89
CA ASP A 368 -6.99 14.06 -4.80
C ASP A 368 -8.51 13.96 -4.62
N LEU A 369 -9.17 12.96 -5.24
CA LEU A 369 -10.59 12.67 -5.04
C LEU A 369 -10.88 12.19 -3.63
N GLU A 370 -10.03 11.34 -3.04
CA GLU A 370 -10.17 10.96 -1.64
C GLU A 370 -10.00 12.18 -0.73
N LYS A 371 -8.95 12.97 -0.94
CA LYS A 371 -8.71 14.21 -0.18
C LYS A 371 -9.88 15.20 -0.28
N TYR A 372 -10.48 15.36 -1.47
CA TYR A 372 -11.63 16.22 -1.69
C TYR A 372 -12.92 15.66 -1.08
N LYS A 373 -13.15 14.34 -1.15
CA LYS A 373 -14.29 13.69 -0.46
C LYS A 373 -14.17 13.87 1.05
N THR A 374 -12.99 13.64 1.63
CA THR A 374 -12.72 13.87 3.05
C THR A 374 -12.95 15.33 3.43
N GLN A 375 -12.50 16.29 2.61
CA GLN A 375 -12.76 17.73 2.84
C GLN A 375 -14.26 18.06 2.80
N ARG A 376 -15.00 17.53 1.83
CA ARG A 376 -16.44 17.80 1.69
C ARG A 376 -17.25 17.18 2.83
N GLU A 377 -16.85 15.99 3.32
CA GLU A 377 -17.46 15.34 4.49
C GLU A 377 -17.18 16.10 5.80
N ILE A 378 -15.97 16.66 5.93
CA ILE A 378 -15.62 17.57 7.04
C ILE A 378 -16.49 18.84 6.97
N GLU A 379 -16.67 19.42 5.79
CA GLU A 379 -17.45 20.65 5.60
C GLU A 379 -18.95 20.42 5.81
N PHE A 380 -19.48 19.28 5.35
CA PHE A 380 -20.84 18.84 5.64
C PHE A 380 -21.08 18.61 7.14
N SER A 381 -20.12 17.97 7.83
CA SER A 381 -20.19 17.76 9.27
C SER A 381 -20.15 19.07 10.07
N LYS A 382 -19.32 20.03 9.64
CA LYS A 382 -19.29 21.38 10.22
C LYS A 382 -20.63 22.11 10.05
N ASN A 383 -21.23 22.04 8.85
CA ASN A 383 -22.52 22.67 8.59
C ASN A 383 -23.66 22.03 9.41
N ASN A 384 -23.69 20.70 9.54
CA ASN A 384 -24.67 20.03 10.41
C ASN A 384 -24.50 20.40 11.89
N ALA A 385 -23.25 20.53 12.37
CA ALA A 385 -22.99 20.96 13.74
C ALA A 385 -23.45 22.41 14.00
N ILE A 386 -23.36 23.28 12.99
CA ILE A 386 -23.89 24.66 13.05
C ILE A 386 -25.42 24.64 13.09
N VAL A 387 -26.07 23.87 12.23
CA VAL A 387 -27.53 23.73 12.19
C VAL A 387 -28.06 23.21 13.53
N GLU A 388 -27.41 22.21 14.12
CA GLU A 388 -27.83 21.64 15.41
C GLU A 388 -27.62 22.63 16.56
N LYS A 389 -26.52 23.41 16.55
CA LYS A 389 -26.32 24.51 17.50
C LYS A 389 -27.41 25.58 17.41
N VAL A 390 -27.83 25.93 16.20
CA VAL A 390 -28.92 26.90 15.97
C VAL A 390 -30.24 26.33 16.50
N ARG A 391 -30.52 25.06 16.21
CA ARG A 391 -31.72 24.35 16.68
C ARG A 391 -31.79 24.27 18.20
N LEU A 392 -30.69 23.90 18.87
CA LEU A 392 -30.61 23.86 20.33
C LEU A 392 -30.79 25.25 20.96
N LYS A 393 -30.30 26.30 20.30
CA LYS A 393 -30.48 27.69 20.75
C LYS A 393 -31.95 28.14 20.63
N GLU A 394 -32.67 27.72 19.60
CA GLU A 394 -34.12 27.97 19.49
C GLU A 394 -34.94 27.15 20.48
N VAL A 395 -34.60 25.88 20.69
CA VAL A 395 -35.23 25.04 21.72
C VAL A 395 -35.01 25.65 23.11
N GLY A 396 -33.80 26.12 23.42
CA GLY A 396 -33.53 26.83 24.68
C GLY A 396 -34.35 28.12 24.85
N LYS A 397 -34.57 28.88 23.77
CA LYS A 397 -35.46 30.05 23.80
C LYS A 397 -36.92 29.66 24.05
N MET A 398 -37.40 28.58 23.45
CA MET A 398 -38.76 28.07 23.69
C MET A 398 -38.94 27.60 25.14
N TYR A 399 -37.99 26.86 25.70
CA TYR A 399 -38.05 26.43 27.10
C TYR A 399 -37.99 27.63 28.07
N SER A 400 -37.15 28.62 27.78
CA SER A 400 -37.12 29.86 28.58
C SER A 400 -38.44 30.63 28.52
N ALA A 401 -39.09 30.70 27.36
CA ALA A 401 -40.40 31.32 27.22
C ALA A 401 -41.50 30.55 27.98
N TYR A 402 -41.45 29.21 27.92
CA TYR A 402 -42.37 28.34 28.65
C TYR A 402 -42.23 28.48 30.17
N PHE A 403 -41.00 28.48 30.69
CA PHE A 403 -40.76 28.68 32.12
C PHE A 403 -41.17 30.08 32.61
N ASN A 404 -41.01 31.11 31.78
CA ASN A 404 -41.49 32.45 32.12
C ASN A 404 -43.03 32.53 32.14
N MET A 405 -43.72 31.88 31.19
CA MET A 405 -45.20 31.79 31.23
C MET A 405 -45.71 31.00 32.44
N VAL A 406 -45.08 29.86 32.77
CA VAL A 406 -45.48 29.04 33.92
C VAL A 406 -45.17 29.76 35.25
N GLY A 407 -44.07 30.51 35.31
CA GLY A 407 -43.72 31.32 36.48
C GLY A 407 -44.64 32.52 36.74
N GLU A 408 -45.26 33.09 35.70
CA GLU A 408 -46.28 34.14 35.83
C GLU A 408 -47.66 33.60 36.24
N VAL A 409 -47.94 32.31 36.05
CA VAL A 409 -49.20 31.65 36.46
C VAL A 409 -49.14 31.15 37.92
N VAL A 410 -47.96 31.09 38.52
CA VAL A 410 -47.72 30.62 39.90
C VAL A 410 -47.49 31.77 40.90
N LYS A 411 -47.65 33.02 40.47
CA LYS A 411 -47.79 34.21 41.32
C LYS A 411 -49.20 34.75 41.23
#